data_AF-A0A6M3KZA5-F1
#
_entry.id   AF-A0A6M3KZA5-F1
#
_cell.length_a   1.000
_cell.length_b   1.000
_cell.length_c   1.000
_cell.angle_alpha   90.00
_cell.angle_beta   90.00
_cell.angle_gamma   90.00
#
_symmetry.space_group_name_H-M   'P 1'
#
loop_
_entity.id
_entity.type
_entity.pdbx_description
1 polymer ?
#
loop_
_entity_poly.entity_id
_entity_poly.type
_entity_poly.pdbx_seq_one_letter_code
_entity_poly.pdbx_strand_id
1 'polypeptide(L)'
;MDTREQKPLFSPPVIPWTGGLSIGHRALKHGDYSVHGFMDQIVAERKQMSDLLAYIGKDRDRTIKKLDAMQRFFFKAFLIEADDALDLPDYTQLQESHVLGFLKCLRVKYGFHILISRDRQELERFVLEHFIYAVKLLRQV
;
A
#
# COMPACT_ATOMS: atom_id res chain seq x y z
N MET A 1 -4.62 1.63 -11.25
CA MET A 1 -3.50 2.34 -10.59
C MET A 1 -3.82 3.81 -10.55
N ASP A 2 -3.43 4.49 -9.47
CA ASP A 2 -3.61 5.92 -9.34
C ASP A 2 -2.82 6.69 -10.42
N THR A 3 -3.41 7.73 -11.01
CA THR A 3 -2.76 8.54 -12.05
C THR A 3 -1.61 9.40 -11.52
N ARG A 4 -1.52 9.62 -10.21
CA ARG A 4 -0.47 10.40 -9.57
C ARG A 4 0.78 9.55 -9.26
N GLU A 5 0.66 8.23 -9.29
CA GLU A 5 1.76 7.31 -9.01
C GLU A 5 2.83 7.41 -10.13
N GLN A 6 3.98 7.97 -9.78
CA GLN A 6 5.06 8.26 -10.73
C GLN A 6 5.89 7.03 -11.10
N LYS A 7 5.97 6.04 -10.19
CA LYS A 7 6.82 4.87 -10.38
C LYS A 7 6.02 3.60 -10.05
N PRO A 8 4.95 3.31 -10.82
CA PRO A 8 4.01 2.25 -10.50
C PRO A 8 4.69 0.88 -10.46
N LEU A 9 4.21 -0.01 -9.59
CA LEU A 9 4.65 -1.41 -9.57
C LEU A 9 4.30 -2.09 -10.89
N PHE A 10 3.08 -1.86 -11.39
CA PHE A 10 2.63 -2.44 -12.64
C PHE A 10 2.92 -1.51 -13.81
N SER A 11 3.59 -2.03 -14.84
CA SER A 11 3.81 -1.32 -16.10
C SER A 11 3.15 -2.07 -17.26
N PRO A 12 2.38 -1.40 -18.12
CA PRO A 12 1.92 -1.99 -19.38
C PRO A 12 3.09 -2.22 -20.37
N PRO A 13 2.98 -3.19 -21.32
CA PRO A 13 1.88 -4.13 -21.48
C PRO A 13 2.02 -5.36 -20.57
N VAL A 14 0.86 -5.91 -20.20
CA VAL A 14 0.57 -7.12 -19.42
C VAL A 14 1.80 -7.92 -18.99
N ILE A 15 2.06 -7.87 -17.70
CA ILE A 15 3.08 -8.68 -17.05
C ILE A 15 2.63 -10.15 -17.19
N PRO A 16 3.42 -11.04 -17.83
CA PRO A 16 2.94 -12.35 -18.29
C PRO A 16 2.27 -13.23 -17.23
N TRP A 17 2.66 -13.09 -15.96
CA TRP A 17 2.08 -13.85 -14.85
C TRP A 17 0.75 -13.30 -14.33
N THR A 18 0.29 -12.14 -14.79
CA THR A 18 -0.99 -11.55 -14.36
C THR A 18 -2.22 -12.29 -14.88
N GLY A 19 -2.05 -13.35 -15.69
CA GLY A 19 -3.13 -14.29 -16.02
C GLY A 19 -4.28 -13.66 -16.82
N GLY A 20 -4.00 -12.65 -17.63
CA GLY A 20 -5.01 -11.96 -18.44
C GLY A 20 -5.72 -10.79 -17.74
N LEU A 21 -5.23 -10.35 -16.58
CA LEU A 21 -5.70 -9.10 -15.95
C LEU A 21 -5.30 -7.89 -16.79
N SER A 22 -6.23 -6.95 -16.95
CA SER A 22 -5.95 -5.65 -17.56
C SER A 22 -5.55 -4.62 -16.50
N ILE A 23 -4.50 -3.87 -16.81
CA ILE A 23 -3.99 -2.80 -15.96
C ILE A 23 -4.48 -1.47 -16.54
N GLY A 24 -5.17 -0.66 -15.72
CA GLY A 24 -5.65 0.66 -16.11
C GLY A 24 -5.16 1.76 -15.16
N HIS A 25 -5.09 2.99 -15.69
CA HIS A 25 -4.80 4.20 -14.91
C HIS A 25 -6.11 4.96 -14.63
N ARG A 26 -6.31 5.38 -13.38
CA ARG A 26 -7.48 6.16 -12.94
C ARG A 26 -7.13 6.96 -11.69
N ALA A 27 -7.66 8.16 -11.54
CA ALA A 27 -7.58 8.87 -10.26
C ALA A 27 -8.33 8.06 -9.19
N LEU A 28 -7.62 7.65 -8.13
CA LEU A 28 -8.17 6.95 -6.98
C LEU A 28 -8.40 7.92 -5.83
N LYS A 29 -9.47 7.69 -5.07
CA LYS A 29 -9.75 8.46 -3.87
C LYS A 29 -8.77 8.11 -2.74
N HIS A 30 -8.41 6.84 -2.64
CA HIS A 30 -7.55 6.27 -1.61
C HIS A 30 -6.58 5.25 -2.22
N GLY A 31 -5.35 5.20 -1.70
CA GLY A 31 -4.31 4.28 -2.16
C GLY A 31 -3.71 4.61 -3.52
N ASP A 32 -2.72 3.81 -3.88
CA ASP A 32 -2.02 3.85 -5.16
C ASP A 32 -2.54 2.74 -6.10
N TYR A 33 -3.04 1.64 -5.53
CA TYR A 33 -3.59 0.50 -6.25
C TYR A 33 -4.94 0.07 -5.69
N SER A 34 -5.80 -0.38 -6.60
CA SER A 34 -7.11 -0.93 -6.29
C SER A 34 -7.63 -1.75 -7.47
N VAL A 35 -8.77 -2.43 -7.29
CA VAL A 35 -9.44 -3.24 -8.31
C VAL A 35 -10.67 -2.52 -8.85
N HIS A 36 -10.82 -2.49 -10.17
CA HIS A 36 -12.01 -1.92 -10.81
C HIS A 36 -13.29 -2.61 -10.33
N GLY A 37 -14.32 -1.83 -9.97
CA GLY A 37 -15.56 -2.32 -9.37
C GLY A 37 -15.50 -2.51 -7.84
N PHE A 38 -14.33 -2.46 -7.21
CA PHE A 38 -14.13 -2.63 -5.77
C PHE A 38 -13.29 -1.51 -5.14
N MET A 39 -13.28 -0.32 -5.76
CA MET A 39 -12.34 0.75 -5.42
C MET A 39 -12.54 1.38 -4.04
N ASP A 40 -13.73 1.23 -3.46
CA ASP A 40 -14.04 1.66 -2.09
C ASP A 40 -13.96 0.51 -1.06
N GLN A 41 -13.45 -0.66 -1.48
CA GLN A 41 -13.40 -1.88 -0.67
C GLN A 41 -12.01 -2.52 -0.61
N ILE A 42 -11.22 -2.40 -1.68
CA ILE A 42 -9.88 -2.99 -1.79
C ILE A 42 -8.89 -1.87 -2.06
N VAL A 43 -7.82 -1.80 -1.28
CA VAL A 43 -6.79 -0.77 -1.45
C VAL A 43 -5.39 -1.29 -1.12
N ALA A 44 -4.40 -0.81 -1.86
CA ALA A 44 -3.01 -0.86 -1.46
C ALA A 44 -2.36 0.53 -1.60
N GLU A 45 -1.67 0.97 -0.55
CA GLU A 45 -0.83 2.17 -0.57
C GLU A 45 0.64 1.71 -0.57
N ARG A 46 1.46 2.31 -1.44
CA ARG A 46 2.91 2.11 -1.47
C ARG A 46 3.62 3.37 -0.99
N LYS A 47 4.69 3.19 -0.23
CA LYS A 47 5.56 4.26 0.23
C LYS A 47 7.01 3.85 0.08
N GLN A 48 7.85 4.79 -0.32
CA GLN A 48 9.30 4.67 -0.10
C GLN A 48 9.62 5.06 1.35
N MET A 49 10.83 4.73 1.79
CA MET A 49 11.26 5.05 3.16
C MET A 49 11.13 6.54 3.50
N SER A 50 11.60 7.44 2.63
CA SER A 50 11.51 8.89 2.84
C SER A 50 10.06 9.37 2.99
N ASP A 51 9.15 8.84 2.16
CA ASP A 51 7.73 9.15 2.24
C ASP A 51 7.11 8.61 3.53
N LEU A 52 7.49 7.42 3.99
CA LEU A 52 7.04 6.84 5.24
C LEU A 52 7.43 7.71 6.44
N LEU A 53 8.66 8.20 6.48
CA LEU A 53 9.12 9.08 7.56
C LEU A 53 8.34 10.40 7.59
N ALA A 54 8.07 10.99 6.43
CA ALA A 54 7.17 12.13 6.31
C ALA A 54 5.75 11.81 6.84
N TYR A 55 5.23 10.63 6.47
CA TYR A 55 3.91 10.12 6.84
C TYR A 55 3.74 9.96 8.36
N ILE A 56 4.80 9.56 9.07
CA ILE A 56 4.83 9.36 10.52
C ILE A 56 5.03 10.68 11.27
N GLY A 57 5.89 11.54 10.73
CA GLY A 57 6.25 12.83 11.31
C GLY A 57 5.35 13.96 10.84
N LYS A 58 5.84 14.75 9.89
CA LYS A 58 5.25 16.04 9.50
C LYS A 58 3.81 15.94 8.97
N ASP A 59 3.41 14.82 8.37
CA ASP A 59 2.11 14.64 7.73
C ASP A 59 1.09 13.87 8.61
N ARG A 60 1.39 13.68 9.91
CA ARG A 60 0.64 12.80 10.81
C ARG A 60 -0.88 13.02 10.82
N ASP A 61 -1.34 14.27 10.88
CA ASP A 61 -2.78 14.56 10.92
C ASP A 61 -3.49 14.17 9.62
N ARG A 62 -2.83 14.42 8.49
CA ARG A 62 -3.33 13.99 7.17
C ARG A 62 -3.29 12.48 7.04
N THR A 63 -2.24 11.84 7.55
CA THR A 63 -2.10 10.39 7.64
C THR A 63 -3.26 9.76 8.39
N ILE A 64 -3.58 10.25 9.60
CA ILE A 64 -4.67 9.71 10.41
C ILE A 64 -6.01 9.81 9.66
N LYS A 65 -6.32 10.98 9.08
CA LYS A 65 -7.55 11.16 8.28
C LYS A 65 -7.64 10.20 7.10
N LYS A 66 -6.53 9.94 6.41
CA LYS A 66 -6.46 8.95 5.32
C LYS A 66 -6.73 7.54 5.84
N LEU A 67 -6.11 7.14 6.94
CA LEU A 67 -6.25 5.81 7.54
C LEU A 67 -7.67 5.57 8.04
N ASP A 68 -8.27 6.55 8.72
CA ASP A 68 -9.65 6.50 9.19
C ASP A 68 -10.64 6.33 8.02
N ALA A 69 -10.43 7.07 6.91
CA ALA A 69 -11.28 6.95 5.72
C ALA A 69 -11.21 5.55 5.08
N MET A 70 -10.06 4.87 5.20
CA MET A 70 -9.88 3.51 4.70
C MET A 70 -10.30 2.44 5.71
N GLN A 71 -10.55 2.75 6.98
CA GLN A 71 -10.75 1.76 8.04
C GLN A 71 -11.81 0.69 7.71
N ARG A 72 -12.90 1.10 7.03
CA ARG A 72 -14.00 0.23 6.60
C ARG A 72 -13.74 -0.62 5.37
N PHE A 73 -12.61 -0.44 4.68
CA PHE A 73 -12.29 -1.21 3.48
C PHE A 73 -12.12 -2.67 3.86
N PHE A 74 -12.63 -3.56 3.01
CA PHE A 74 -12.54 -5.01 3.19
C PHE A 74 -11.09 -5.48 3.20
N PHE A 75 -10.29 -5.04 2.23
CA PHE A 75 -8.87 -5.35 2.14
C PHE A 75 -8.03 -4.08 2.05
N LYS A 76 -6.96 -4.03 2.85
CA LYS A 76 -6.03 -2.91 2.95
C LYS A 76 -4.60 -3.44 3.02
N ALA A 77 -3.76 -3.00 2.10
CA ALA A 77 -2.32 -3.29 2.12
C ALA A 77 -1.49 -2.00 2.21
N PHE A 78 -0.39 -2.07 2.93
CA PHE A 78 0.62 -1.01 3.03
C PHE A 78 1.98 -1.59 2.66
N LEU A 79 2.53 -1.14 1.54
CA LEU A 79 3.77 -1.63 0.97
C LEU A 79 4.87 -0.62 1.23
N ILE A 80 6.00 -1.08 1.73
CA ILE A 80 7.15 -0.25 2.03
C ILE A 80 8.30 -0.72 1.13
N GLU A 81 8.67 0.13 0.16
CA GLU A 81 9.81 -0.13 -0.72
C GLU A 81 11.10 0.28 0.01
N ALA A 82 11.64 -0.63 0.80
CA ALA A 82 12.82 -0.44 1.65
C ALA A 82 13.49 -1.78 1.99
N ASP A 83 14.70 -1.72 2.55
CA ASP A 83 15.33 -2.91 3.16
C ASP A 83 14.62 -3.29 4.46
N ASP A 84 14.68 -4.57 4.82
CA ASP A 84 14.11 -5.11 6.05
C ASP A 84 14.68 -4.44 7.32
N ALA A 85 15.91 -3.94 7.25
CA ALA A 85 16.56 -3.24 8.37
C ALA A 85 15.92 -1.87 8.69
N LEU A 86 15.04 -1.35 7.83
CA LEU A 86 14.40 -0.04 7.98
C LEU A 86 15.39 1.09 8.34
N ASP A 87 16.55 1.10 7.66
CA ASP A 87 17.63 2.05 7.94
C ASP A 87 17.13 3.50 7.94
N LEU A 88 17.22 4.14 9.10
CA LEU A 88 16.79 5.51 9.29
C LEU A 88 17.90 6.47 8.87
N PRO A 89 17.62 7.42 7.97
CA PRO A 89 18.62 8.42 7.58
C PRO A 89 18.99 9.35 8.73
N ASP A 90 20.26 9.76 8.84
CA ASP A 90 20.77 10.62 9.92
C ASP A 90 20.04 11.97 10.06
N TYR A 91 19.38 12.45 9.01
CA TYR A 91 18.64 13.72 9.05
C TYR A 91 17.28 13.60 9.75
N THR A 92 16.78 12.40 10.03
CA THR A 92 15.47 12.22 10.69
C THR A 92 15.58 12.33 12.21
N GLN A 93 14.60 12.99 12.83
CA GLN A 93 14.44 13.00 14.29
C GLN A 93 13.65 11.79 14.80
N LEU A 94 13.09 10.99 13.89
CA LEU A 94 12.34 9.79 14.23
C LEU A 94 13.31 8.68 14.65
N GLN A 95 13.00 8.06 15.79
CA GLN A 95 13.61 6.81 16.23
C GLN A 95 12.91 5.60 15.63
N GLU A 96 13.61 4.45 15.56
CA GLU A 96 13.08 3.17 15.07
C GLU A 96 11.77 2.77 15.77
N SER A 97 11.69 3.03 17.09
CA SER A 97 10.49 2.77 17.90
C SER A 97 9.24 3.50 17.38
N HIS A 98 9.37 4.69 16.79
CA HIS A 98 8.25 5.40 16.18
C HIS A 98 7.76 4.70 14.90
N VAL A 99 8.69 4.22 14.08
CA VAL A 99 8.34 3.46 12.86
C VAL A 99 7.68 2.15 13.24
N LEU A 100 8.29 1.37 14.12
CA LEU A 100 7.71 0.11 14.59
C LEU A 100 6.35 0.32 15.26
N GLY A 101 6.20 1.38 16.07
CA GLY A 101 4.92 1.75 16.69
C GLY A 101 3.85 2.09 15.65
N PHE A 102 4.22 2.80 14.59
CA PHE A 102 3.32 3.11 13.48
C PHE A 102 2.92 1.85 12.70
N LEU A 103 3.85 0.97 12.36
CA LEU A 103 3.56 -0.30 11.67
C LEU A 103 2.65 -1.20 12.51
N LYS A 104 2.88 -1.26 13.82
CA LYS A 104 1.99 -1.96 14.77
C LYS A 104 0.59 -1.33 14.75
N CYS A 105 0.49 0.00 14.76
CA CYS A 105 -0.79 0.70 14.67
C CYS A 105 -1.53 0.38 13.35
N LEU A 106 -0.83 0.42 12.21
CA LEU A 106 -1.41 0.02 10.92
C LEU A 106 -1.97 -1.41 10.95
N ARG A 107 -1.19 -2.36 11.47
CA ARG A 107 -1.56 -3.77 11.49
C ARG A 107 -2.69 -4.06 12.47
N VAL A 108 -2.61 -3.54 13.70
CA VAL A 108 -3.55 -3.86 14.80
C VAL A 108 -4.79 -2.98 14.77
N LYS A 109 -4.63 -1.65 14.71
CA LYS A 109 -5.77 -0.72 14.78
C LYS A 109 -6.53 -0.66 13.45
N TYR A 110 -5.80 -0.54 12.34
CA TYR A 110 -6.40 -0.31 11.04
C TYR A 110 -6.54 -1.58 10.18
N GLY A 111 -5.96 -2.70 10.60
CA GLY A 111 -6.07 -3.98 9.90
C GLY A 111 -5.38 -4.00 8.54
N PHE A 112 -4.26 -3.28 8.39
CA PHE A 112 -3.46 -3.34 7.17
C PHE A 112 -2.59 -4.59 7.13
N HIS A 113 -2.57 -5.26 5.99
CA HIS A 113 -1.49 -6.17 5.64
C HIS A 113 -0.26 -5.35 5.25
N ILE A 114 0.92 -5.73 5.75
CA ILE A 114 2.16 -4.96 5.54
C ILE A 114 3.22 -5.86 4.94
N LEU A 115 3.83 -5.39 3.85
CA LEU A 115 5.03 -5.98 3.25
C LEU A 115 6.11 -4.90 3.12
N ILE A 116 7.32 -5.26 3.53
CA ILE A 116 8.53 -4.43 3.40
C ILE A 116 9.45 -5.22 2.47
N SER A 117 9.88 -4.61 1.37
CA SER A 117 10.80 -5.26 0.44
C SER A 117 11.40 -4.25 -0.53
N ARG A 118 12.67 -4.45 -0.91
CA ARG A 118 13.28 -3.76 -2.06
C ARG A 118 12.97 -4.45 -3.38
N ASP A 119 12.53 -5.70 -3.35
CA ASP A 119 12.13 -6.42 -4.55
C ASP A 119 10.74 -5.96 -4.99
N ARG A 120 10.72 -5.15 -6.05
CA ARG A 120 9.48 -4.64 -6.64
C ARG A 120 8.61 -5.77 -7.19
N GLN A 121 9.18 -6.88 -7.64
CA GLN A 121 8.39 -8.03 -8.12
C GLN A 121 7.66 -8.71 -6.96
N GLU A 122 8.29 -8.76 -5.78
CA GLU A 122 7.64 -9.27 -4.57
C GLU A 122 6.47 -8.38 -4.14
N LEU A 123 6.68 -7.07 -4.10
CA LEU A 123 5.62 -6.09 -3.80
C LEU A 123 4.45 -6.21 -4.78
N GLU A 124 4.76 -6.36 -6.07
CA GLU A 124 3.79 -6.52 -7.12
C GLU A 124 2.96 -7.80 -6.94
N ARG A 125 3.64 -8.93 -6.75
CA ARG A 125 3.02 -10.24 -6.55
C ARG A 125 2.11 -10.25 -5.33
N PHE A 126 2.59 -9.69 -4.22
CA PHE A 126 1.82 -9.55 -3.00
C PHE A 126 0.49 -8.83 -3.24
N VAL A 127 0.52 -7.69 -3.94
CA VAL A 127 -0.71 -6.94 -4.25
C VAL A 127 -1.65 -7.77 -5.11
N LEU A 128 -1.16 -8.38 -6.19
CA LEU A 128 -2.00 -9.13 -7.12
C LEU A 128 -2.68 -10.32 -6.47
N GLU A 129 -1.92 -11.16 -5.78
CA GLU A 129 -2.43 -12.38 -5.16
C GLU A 129 -3.51 -12.05 -4.12
N HIS A 130 -3.27 -11.04 -3.28
CA HIS A 130 -4.25 -10.62 -2.28
C HIS A 130 -5.46 -9.94 -2.91
N PHE A 131 -5.30 -9.11 -3.94
CA PHE A 131 -6.43 -8.48 -4.63
C PHE A 131 -7.31 -9.52 -5.32
N ILE A 132 -6.73 -10.48 -6.03
CA ILE A 132 -7.47 -11.59 -6.67
C ILE A 132 -8.25 -12.36 -5.61
N TYR A 133 -7.61 -12.70 -4.50
CA TYR A 133 -8.27 -13.44 -3.42
C TYR A 133 -9.39 -12.62 -2.76
N ALA A 134 -9.15 -11.34 -2.45
CA ALA A 134 -10.15 -10.46 -1.86
C ALA A 134 -11.38 -10.30 -2.76
N VAL A 135 -11.20 -10.18 -4.09
CA VAL A 135 -12.31 -10.14 -5.05
C VAL A 135 -13.10 -11.45 -5.05
N LYS A 136 -12.41 -12.61 -4.98
CA LYS A 136 -13.09 -13.92 -4.90
C LYS A 136 -13.98 -13.98 -3.66
N LEU A 137 -13.49 -13.54 -2.50
CA LEU A 137 -14.28 -13.51 -1.27
C LEU A 137 -15.47 -12.54 -1.36
N LEU A 138 -15.25 -11.32 -1.85
CA LEU A 138 -16.32 -10.31 -1.96
C LEU A 138 -17.42 -10.68 -2.96
N ARG A 139 -17.17 -11.57 -3.92
CA ARG A 139 -18.18 -12.08 -4.86
C ARG A 139 -18.98 -13.26 -4.32
N GLN A 140 -18.54 -13.87 -3.23
CA GLN A 140 -19.24 -14.98 -2.58
C GLN A 140 -20.22 -14.52 -1.50
N VAL A 141 -20.15 -13.24 -1.11
CA VAL A 141 -21.05 -12.56 -0.17
C VAL A 141 -22.17 -11.88 -0.93
#